data_AF-A0A0D5NJ32-F1
#
_entry.id   AF-A0A0D5NJ32-F1
#
_cell.length_a   1.000
_cell.length_b   1.000
_cell.length_c   1.000
_cell.angle_alpha   90.00
_cell.angle_beta   90.00
_cell.angle_gamma   90.00
#
_symmetry.space_group_name_H-M   'P 1'
#
loop_
_entity.id
_entity.type
_entity.pdbx_description
1 polymer ?
#
loop_
_entity_poly.entity_id
_entity_poly.type
_entity_poly.pdbx_seq_one_letter_code
_entity_poly.pdbx_strand_id
1 'polypeptide(L)'
;MGTTIFGTSLADFSVGLLDHLRHNGENWVGTEYRGTDSMAWYAYTSSIDNNLPVGIRFDYWISDTTYTNYHFVLGNGYVMYTQNYFGFKDPDSGQNNTGTIYRVWSDNDQDIGFLALFKQQL
;
A
#
# COMPACT_ATOMS: atom_id res chain seq x y z
N MET A 1 -0.79 -19.12 26.59
CA MET A 1 -1.75 -18.42 25.71
C MET A 1 -0.97 -17.89 24.53
N GLY A 2 -0.84 -18.68 23.47
CA GLY A 2 -0.17 -18.26 22.24
C GLY A 2 -1.18 -17.60 21.34
N THR A 3 -1.28 -16.27 21.39
CA THR A 3 -1.89 -15.53 20.30
C THR A 3 -0.87 -15.58 19.15
N THR A 4 -1.05 -16.50 18.22
CA THR A 4 -0.51 -16.33 16.88
C THR A 4 -1.15 -15.05 16.34
N ILE A 5 -0.46 -13.93 16.48
CA ILE A 5 -0.85 -12.66 15.85
C ILE A 5 -0.58 -12.89 14.36
N PHE A 6 -1.56 -13.45 13.67
CA PHE A 6 -1.58 -13.38 12.22
C PHE A 6 -1.87 -11.92 11.88
N GLY A 7 -1.00 -11.30 11.08
CA GLY A 7 -1.24 -9.95 10.56
C GLY A 7 -2.57 -9.86 9.80
N THR A 8 -2.96 -8.64 9.42
CA THR A 8 -4.22 -8.41 8.69
C THR A 8 -4.08 -8.72 7.20
N SER A 9 -5.17 -9.08 6.52
CA SER A 9 -5.19 -9.24 5.07
C SER A 9 -5.33 -7.87 4.36
N LEU A 10 -5.09 -7.79 3.05
CA LEU A 10 -5.31 -6.55 2.29
C LEU A 10 -6.79 -6.14 2.36
N ALA A 11 -7.69 -7.12 2.27
CA ALA A 11 -9.13 -6.90 2.36
C ALA A 11 -9.55 -6.38 3.74
N ASP A 12 -9.06 -6.99 4.82
CA ASP A 12 -9.39 -6.56 6.17
C ASP A 12 -8.79 -5.17 6.50
N PHE A 13 -7.57 -4.90 6.00
CA PHE A 13 -6.97 -3.56 6.06
C PHE A 13 -7.80 -2.53 5.29
N SER A 14 -8.27 -2.88 4.09
CA SER A 14 -9.11 -2.03 3.24
C SER A 14 -10.42 -1.66 3.92
N VAL A 15 -11.10 -2.63 4.52
CA VAL A 15 -12.32 -2.41 5.32
C VAL A 15 -12.04 -1.45 6.47
N GLY A 16 -11.02 -1.72 7.29
CA GLY A 16 -10.70 -0.89 8.45
C GLY A 16 -10.30 0.54 8.08
N LEU A 17 -9.52 0.71 7.00
CA LEU A 17 -9.13 2.03 6.51
C LEU A 17 -10.31 2.82 5.97
N LEU A 18 -11.20 2.19 5.19
CA LEU A 18 -12.40 2.85 4.67
C LEU A 18 -13.36 3.24 5.78
N ASP A 19 -13.57 2.38 6.78
CA ASP A 19 -14.37 2.72 7.96
C ASP A 19 -13.79 3.91 8.72
N HIS A 20 -12.46 3.95 8.87
CA HIS A 20 -11.79 5.11 9.44
C HIS A 20 -11.98 6.35 8.57
N LEU A 21 -11.77 6.31 7.26
CA LEU A 21 -11.90 7.49 6.40
C LEU A 21 -13.33 8.01 6.29
N ARG A 22 -14.34 7.14 6.41
CA ARG A 22 -15.76 7.50 6.34
C ARG A 22 -16.32 8.06 7.65
N HIS A 23 -15.57 8.03 8.75
CA HIS A 23 -16.06 8.49 10.06
C HIS A 23 -16.53 9.95 10.06
N ASN A 24 -16.02 10.77 9.13
CA ASN A 24 -16.34 12.19 8.98
C ASN A 24 -17.48 12.46 7.98
N GLY A 25 -18.12 11.43 7.44
CA GLY A 25 -19.20 11.55 6.45
C GLY A 25 -18.74 11.74 5.00
N GLU A 26 -17.44 11.62 4.70
CA GLU A 26 -16.95 11.58 3.33
C GLU A 26 -17.17 10.21 2.68
N ASN A 27 -17.64 10.18 1.43
CA ASN A 27 -17.79 8.96 0.65
C ASN A 27 -16.45 8.55 0.02
N TRP A 28 -15.65 7.82 0.81
CA TRP A 28 -14.46 7.14 0.31
C TRP A 28 -14.80 5.76 -0.24
N VAL A 29 -14.22 5.40 -1.37
CA VAL A 29 -14.24 4.05 -1.94
C VAL A 29 -12.81 3.59 -2.21
N GLY A 30 -12.60 2.28 -2.23
CA GLY A 30 -11.30 1.69 -2.48
C GLY A 30 -11.41 0.57 -3.50
N THR A 31 -10.42 0.44 -4.36
CA THR A 31 -10.26 -0.73 -5.24
C THR A 31 -8.93 -1.39 -4.95
N GLU A 32 -8.98 -2.70 -4.71
CA GLU A 32 -7.80 -3.52 -4.48
C GLU A 32 -7.25 -4.06 -5.80
N TYR A 33 -5.94 -4.15 -5.85
CA TYR A 33 -5.20 -4.67 -6.98
C TYR A 33 -4.00 -5.47 -6.49
N ARG A 34 -3.56 -6.43 -7.31
CA ARG A 34 -2.24 -7.06 -7.19
C ARG A 34 -1.21 -6.27 -7.98
N GLY A 35 0.06 -6.26 -7.55
CA GLY A 35 1.17 -5.61 -8.27
C GLY A 35 1.27 -6.03 -9.74
N THR A 36 0.98 -7.30 -9.99
CA THR A 36 0.97 -7.93 -11.31
C THR A 36 -0.24 -7.58 -12.19
N ASP A 37 -1.29 -6.95 -11.66
CA ASP A 37 -2.46 -6.61 -12.48
C ASP A 37 -2.08 -5.57 -13.54
N SER A 38 -2.58 -5.71 -14.77
CA SER A 38 -2.22 -4.81 -15.88
C SER A 38 -2.54 -3.32 -15.63
N MET A 39 -3.57 -3.04 -14.82
CA MET A 39 -4.00 -1.70 -14.44
C MET A 39 -3.36 -1.19 -13.14
N ALA A 40 -2.55 -2.03 -12.49
CA ALA A 40 -2.01 -1.81 -11.17
C ALA A 40 -1.18 -0.52 -11.07
N TRP A 41 -0.18 -0.44 -11.93
CA TRP A 41 0.72 0.70 -12.02
C TRP A 41 -0.03 2.00 -12.31
N TYR A 42 -0.98 1.95 -13.26
CA TYR A 42 -1.79 3.12 -13.61
C TYR A 42 -2.68 3.58 -12.44
N ALA A 43 -3.34 2.64 -11.75
CA ALA A 43 -4.17 2.95 -10.59
C ALA A 43 -3.34 3.57 -9.46
N TYR A 44 -2.13 3.06 -9.24
CA TYR A 44 -1.18 3.61 -8.28
C TYR A 44 -0.79 5.05 -8.64
N THR A 45 -0.24 5.29 -9.83
CA THR A 45 0.24 6.61 -10.23
C THR A 45 -0.89 7.63 -10.32
N SER A 46 -2.05 7.24 -10.85
CA SER A 46 -3.24 8.09 -10.89
C SER A 46 -3.70 8.48 -9.49
N SER A 47 -3.62 7.59 -8.49
CA SER A 47 -3.98 7.94 -7.12
C SER A 47 -3.02 9.00 -6.55
N ILE A 48 -1.71 8.81 -6.75
CA ILE A 48 -0.69 9.77 -6.32
C ILE A 48 -0.89 11.13 -6.99
N ASP A 49 -1.11 11.19 -8.30
CA ASP A 49 -1.33 12.43 -9.05
C ASP A 49 -2.56 13.21 -8.57
N ASN A 50 -3.59 12.50 -8.08
CA ASN A 50 -4.80 13.09 -7.52
C ASN A 50 -4.67 13.42 -6.01
N ASN A 51 -3.47 13.34 -5.43
CA ASN A 51 -3.21 13.50 -4.00
C ASN A 51 -4.04 12.55 -3.12
N LEU A 52 -4.26 11.33 -3.61
CA LEU A 52 -4.99 10.28 -2.89
C LEU A 52 -3.95 9.29 -2.32
N PRO A 53 -4.03 8.99 -1.00
CA PRO A 53 -3.13 8.01 -0.41
C PRO A 53 -3.41 6.62 -0.98
N VAL A 54 -2.36 5.81 -1.10
CA VAL A 54 -2.46 4.40 -1.53
C VAL A 54 -1.99 3.51 -0.39
N GLY A 55 -2.83 2.58 0.06
CA GLY A 55 -2.38 1.54 0.98
C GLY A 55 -1.61 0.47 0.20
N ILE A 56 -0.42 0.07 0.65
CA ILE A 56 0.35 -1.01 0.03
C ILE A 56 0.56 -2.10 1.06
N ARG A 57 0.21 -3.33 0.72
CA ARG A 57 0.58 -4.54 1.44
C ARG A 57 1.77 -5.17 0.75
N PHE A 58 2.85 -5.39 1.49
CA PHE A 58 3.94 -6.26 1.05
C PHE A 58 3.68 -7.69 1.50
N ASP A 59 3.73 -8.59 0.52
CA ASP A 59 3.67 -10.03 0.64
C ASP A 59 5.09 -10.56 0.79
N TYR A 60 5.65 -10.46 2.01
CA TYR A 60 6.74 -11.33 2.48
C TYR A 60 8.13 -11.18 1.79
N TRP A 61 9.21 -11.41 2.54
CA TRP A 61 10.58 -11.62 2.01
C TRP A 61 11.10 -12.98 2.53
N ILE A 62 11.30 -14.01 1.67
CA ILE A 62 12.14 -15.18 2.06
C ILE A 62 13.56 -14.67 1.88
N SER A 63 14.24 -14.38 2.98
CA SER A 63 15.68 -14.56 3.09
C SER A 63 16.05 -14.46 4.57
N ASP A 64 16.02 -15.60 5.25
CA ASP A 64 16.41 -15.85 6.64
C ASP A 64 15.29 -15.77 7.70
N THR A 65 15.43 -16.60 8.72
CA THR A 65 14.49 -17.64 9.15
C THR A 65 13.79 -17.29 10.47
N THR A 66 13.27 -16.07 10.65
CA THR A 66 12.49 -15.82 11.90
C THR A 66 11.45 -14.71 11.94
N TYR A 67 10.98 -14.11 10.83
CA TYR A 67 9.80 -13.23 10.89
C TYR A 67 8.89 -13.34 9.65
N THR A 68 7.74 -13.97 9.83
CA THR A 68 6.61 -14.09 8.89
C THR A 68 5.58 -13.02 9.19
N ASN A 69 5.54 -11.87 8.50
CA ASN A 69 4.43 -10.92 8.66
C ASN A 69 4.17 -10.11 7.38
N TYR A 70 2.89 -10.00 7.01
CA TYR A 70 2.40 -9.01 6.05
C TYR A 70 2.69 -7.60 6.58
N HIS A 71 3.28 -6.72 5.76
CA HIS A 71 3.61 -5.35 6.16
C HIS A 71 2.78 -4.35 5.37
N PHE A 72 2.24 -3.34 6.07
CA PHE A 72 1.42 -2.30 5.46
C PHE A 72 2.15 -0.97 5.50
N VAL A 73 2.29 -0.37 4.32
CA VAL A 73 2.91 0.95 4.15
C VAL A 73 1.98 1.86 3.36
N LEU A 74 2.30 3.15 3.33
CA LEU A 74 1.54 4.14 2.55
C LEU A 74 2.33 4.60 1.34
N GLY A 75 1.82 4.33 0.14
CA GLY A 75 2.31 4.90 -1.10
C GLY A 75 2.09 6.41 -1.14
N ASN A 76 3.13 7.15 -1.49
CA ASN A 76 3.12 8.62 -1.47
C ASN A 76 3.91 9.27 -2.62
N GLY A 77 4.39 8.50 -3.58
CA GLY A 77 5.18 9.04 -4.69
C GLY A 77 5.50 7.99 -5.74
N TYR A 78 5.96 8.42 -6.90
CA TYR A 78 6.55 7.54 -7.90
C TYR A 78 7.61 8.30 -8.69
N VAL A 79 8.51 7.56 -9.34
CA VAL A 79 9.48 8.13 -10.28
C VAL A 79 9.58 7.24 -11.51
N MET A 80 9.53 7.84 -12.68
CA MET A 80 9.68 7.17 -13.96
C MET A 80 11.02 7.58 -14.59
N TYR A 81 11.97 6.66 -14.63
CA TYR A 81 13.25 6.83 -15.35
C TYR A 81 13.42 5.71 -16.38
N THR A 82 14.50 4.94 -16.31
CA THR A 82 14.68 3.70 -17.08
C THR A 82 13.80 2.56 -16.58
N GLN A 83 13.36 2.65 -15.33
CA GLN A 83 12.42 1.74 -14.68
C GLN A 83 11.38 2.54 -13.90
N ASN A 84 10.27 1.89 -13.58
CA ASN A 84 9.19 2.44 -12.78
C ASN A 84 9.47 2.21 -11.30
N TYR A 85 9.58 3.29 -10.53
CA TYR A 85 9.77 3.24 -9.08
C TYR A 85 8.52 3.70 -8.36
N PHE A 86 8.05 2.93 -7.39
CA PHE A 86 7.02 3.37 -6.47
C PHE A 86 7.65 3.83 -5.16
N GLY A 87 7.07 4.87 -4.57
CA GLY A 87 7.53 5.54 -3.38
C GLY A 87 6.57 5.32 -2.22
N PHE A 88 7.07 4.91 -1.06
CA PHE A 88 6.23 4.71 0.11
C PHE A 88 6.87 5.18 1.42
N LYS A 89 6.02 5.30 2.43
CA LYS A 89 6.34 5.58 3.81
C LYS A 89 6.07 4.36 4.68
N ASP A 90 7.11 3.92 5.36
CA ASP A 90 7.06 2.82 6.31
C ASP A 90 6.83 3.36 7.73
N PRO A 91 5.72 2.98 8.41
CA PRO A 91 5.44 3.39 9.78
C PRO A 91 6.46 2.88 10.80
N ASP A 92 7.16 1.78 10.51
CA ASP A 92 8.14 1.17 11.43
C ASP A 92 9.48 1.90 11.44
N SER A 93 9.70 2.82 10.49
CA SER A 93 10.93 3.62 10.41
C SER A 93 11.00 4.77 11.44
N GLY A 94 10.05 4.82 12.38
CA GLY A 94 10.05 5.75 13.51
C GLY A 94 9.58 7.17 13.17
N GLN A 95 9.29 7.95 14.22
CA GLN A 95 8.64 9.26 14.13
C GLN A 95 9.41 10.33 13.31
N ASN A 96 10.70 10.14 13.08
CA ASN A 96 11.56 11.08 12.38
C ASN A 96 11.78 10.72 10.90
N ASN A 97 11.07 9.73 10.36
CA ASN A 97 11.26 9.33 8.97
C ASN A 97 10.63 10.34 7.99
N THR A 98 11.43 11.29 7.54
CA THR A 98 11.03 12.30 6.55
C THR A 98 11.24 11.84 5.10
N GLY A 99 12.00 10.78 4.84
CA GLY A 99 12.28 10.28 3.49
C GLY A 99 11.21 9.37 2.90
N THR A 100 11.00 9.43 1.58
CA THR A 100 10.23 8.42 0.83
C THR A 100 11.17 7.29 0.42
N ILE A 101 10.77 6.04 0.67
CA ILE A 101 11.51 4.85 0.22
C ILE A 101 11.04 4.55 -1.20
N TYR A 102 11.99 4.48 -2.14
CA TYR A 102 11.70 4.07 -3.51
C TYR A 102 12.18 2.64 -3.78
N ARG A 103 11.32 1.86 -4.44
CA ARG A 103 11.60 0.50 -4.91
C ARG A 103 11.13 0.34 -6.36
N VAL A 104 11.80 -0.54 -7.09
CA VAL A 104 11.44 -0.86 -8.48
C VAL A 104 10.14 -1.65 -8.47
N TRP A 105 9.16 -1.22 -9.26
CA TRP A 105 7.85 -1.86 -9.34
C TRP A 105 7.95 -3.31 -9.82
N SER A 106 8.59 -3.53 -10.97
CA SER A 106 8.70 -4.86 -11.59
C SER A 106 9.46 -5.89 -10.76
N ASP A 107 10.30 -5.44 -9.82
CA ASP A 107 11.04 -6.33 -8.92
C ASP A 107 10.20 -6.74 -7.70
N ASN A 108 9.06 -6.09 -7.46
CA ASN A 108 8.22 -6.29 -6.28
C ASN A 108 6.76 -6.58 -6.64
N ASP A 109 6.38 -6.59 -7.92
CA ASP A 109 4.98 -6.65 -8.36
C ASP A 109 4.28 -7.97 -8.00
N GLN A 110 5.04 -9.06 -7.87
CA GLN A 110 4.56 -10.36 -7.38
C GLN A 110 4.35 -10.38 -5.86
N ASP A 111 4.98 -9.45 -5.16
CA ASP A 111 5.07 -9.40 -3.70
C ASP A 111 4.34 -8.19 -3.12
N ILE A 112 3.49 -7.51 -3.91
CA ILE A 112 2.68 -6.39 -3.42
C ILE A 112 1.22 -6.52 -3.83
N GLY A 113 0.35 -6.11 -2.92
CA GLY A 113 -1.03 -5.72 -3.22
C GLY A 113 -1.25 -4.29 -2.77
N PHE A 114 -2.20 -3.58 -3.37
CA PHE A 114 -2.46 -2.20 -2.99
C PHE A 114 -3.93 -1.85 -3.11
N LEU A 115 -4.30 -0.85 -2.33
CA LEU A 115 -5.61 -0.25 -2.24
C LEU A 115 -5.53 1.18 -2.76
N ALA A 116 -6.04 1.38 -3.97
CA ALA A 116 -6.23 2.70 -4.53
C ALA A 116 -7.53 3.29 -3.95
N LEU A 117 -7.42 4.44 -3.28
CA LEU A 117 -8.54 5.14 -2.67
C LEU A 117 -9.07 6.23 -3.60
N PHE A 118 -10.39 6.43 -3.59
CA PHE A 118 -11.07 7.47 -4.36
C PHE A 118 -12.12 8.17 -3.51
N LYS A 119 -12.25 9.48 -3.67
CA LYS A 119 -13.40 10.24 -3.14
C LYS A 119 -14.51 10.24 -4.19
N GLN A 120 -15.69 9.75 -3.81
CA GLN A 120 -16.86 9.79 -4.67
C GLN A 120 -17.58 11.13 -4.47
N GLN A 121 -17.68 11.94 -5.54
CA GLN A 121 -18.51 13.15 -5.53
C GLN A 121 -19.98 12.72 -5.71
N LEU A 122 -20.86 13.23 -4.84
CA LEU A 122 -22.31 13.06 -4.95
C LEU A 122 -22.90 13.99 -5.99
#